data_AF-A0A8T1SRS2-F1
#
_entry.id   AF-A0A8T1SRS2-F1
#
_cell.length_a   1.000
_cell.length_b   1.000
_cell.length_c   1.000
_cell.angle_alpha   90.00
_cell.angle_beta   90.00
_cell.angle_gamma   90.00
#
_symmetry.space_group_name_H-M   'P 1'
#
loop_
_entity.id
_entity.type
_entity.pdbx_description
1 polymer ?
#
loop_
_entity_poly.entity_id
_entity_poly.type
_entity_poly.pdbx_seq_one_letter_code
_entity_poly.pdbx_strand_id
1 'polypeptide(L)'
;YNPEIIKLKAEPLSDLVTATDFANANTLRENMKRALVEFQLETSSCHCAPCHGNGIAFLKETRCECICPIGYHGTACEITERKDVTINGNWGCWSSWSACSGGQRLRRRQCNNPAPQNGGKPCTGPDVETIRC
;
A
#
# COMPACT_ATOMS: atom_id res chain seq x y z
N TYR A 1 10.80 0.06 -33.86
CA TYR A 1 9.53 -0.27 -33.21
C TYR A 1 9.85 -0.50 -31.74
N ASN A 2 9.32 0.32 -30.82
CA ASN A 2 9.62 0.23 -29.39
C ASN A 2 8.28 0.13 -28.63
N PRO A 3 7.80 -1.09 -28.29
CA PRO A 3 6.49 -1.26 -27.67
C PRO A 3 6.50 -0.87 -26.19
N GLU A 4 5.36 -0.42 -25.68
CA GLU A 4 5.17 -0.03 -24.28
C GLU A 4 4.20 -0.99 -23.56
N ILE A 5 4.51 -1.33 -22.31
CA ILE A 5 3.65 -2.18 -21.48
C ILE A 5 2.69 -1.28 -20.71
N ILE A 6 1.44 -1.22 -21.19
CA ILE A 6 0.39 -0.36 -20.60
C ILE A 6 -0.39 -1.10 -19.51
N LYS A 7 -0.48 -2.43 -19.62
CA LYS A 7 -1.22 -3.28 -18.68
C LYS A 7 -0.42 -4.53 -18.37
N LEU A 8 -0.27 -4.81 -17.08
CA LEU A 8 0.39 -6.00 -16.58
C LEU A 8 -0.49 -6.62 -15.48
N LYS A 9 -0.61 -7.95 -15.50
CA LYS A 9 -1.15 -8.72 -14.39
C LYS A 9 0.02 -9.25 -13.56
N ALA A 10 0.12 -8.82 -12.32
CA ALA A 10 1.19 -9.25 -11.43
C ALA A 10 0.86 -10.59 -10.77
N GLU A 11 1.87 -11.45 -10.66
CA GLU A 11 1.84 -12.70 -9.90
C GLU A 11 3.06 -12.74 -8.94
N PRO A 12 2.98 -13.45 -7.81
CA PRO A 12 4.06 -13.48 -6.83
C PRO A 12 5.36 -14.01 -7.43
N LEU A 13 6.47 -13.30 -7.21
CA LEU A 13 7.79 -13.74 -7.69
C LEU A 13 8.20 -15.10 -7.11
N SER A 14 7.71 -15.43 -5.90
CA SER A 14 7.93 -16.72 -5.24
C SER A 14 7.39 -17.92 -6.03
N ASP A 15 6.42 -17.70 -6.91
CA ASP A 15 5.78 -18.77 -7.68
C ASP A 15 6.67 -19.26 -8.83
N LEU A 16 7.66 -18.45 -9.23
CA LEU A 16 8.70 -18.85 -10.18
C LEU A 16 9.77 -19.77 -9.57
N VAL A 17 9.80 -19.96 -8.25
CA VAL A 17 10.77 -20.84 -7.58
C VAL A 17 10.33 -22.30 -7.74
N THR A 18 11.03 -23.06 -8.59
CA THR A 18 10.73 -24.46 -8.89
C THR A 18 11.73 -25.42 -8.24
N ALA A 19 11.32 -26.66 -8.02
CA ALA A 19 12.20 -27.72 -7.49
C ALA A 19 13.21 -28.24 -8.53
N THR A 20 13.01 -27.94 -9.83
CA THR A 20 13.96 -28.30 -10.90
C THR A 20 15.18 -27.41 -10.88
N ASP A 21 15.00 -26.14 -10.51
CA ASP A 21 16.04 -25.12 -10.62
C ASP A 21 16.73 -24.87 -9.27
N PHE A 22 16.06 -25.17 -8.14
CA PHE A 22 16.55 -24.89 -6.79
C PHE A 22 16.43 -26.10 -5.85
N ALA A 23 17.55 -26.55 -5.30
CA ALA A 23 17.62 -27.70 -4.38
C ALA A 23 16.74 -27.56 -3.11
N ASN A 24 16.53 -26.33 -2.63
CA ASN A 24 15.71 -26.01 -1.45
C ASN A 24 14.48 -25.16 -1.80
N ALA A 25 13.87 -25.41 -2.96
CA ALA A 25 12.78 -24.60 -3.51
C ALA A 25 11.65 -24.29 -2.52
N ASN A 26 11.22 -25.26 -1.72
CA ASN A 26 10.14 -25.06 -0.74
C ASN A 26 10.53 -24.05 0.34
N THR A 27 11.71 -24.20 0.95
CA THR A 27 12.21 -23.28 1.97
C THR A 27 12.46 -21.89 1.39
N LEU A 28 13.01 -21.82 0.17
CA LEU A 28 13.23 -20.55 -0.52
C LEU A 28 11.91 -19.81 -0.79
N ARG A 29 10.87 -20.52 -1.23
CA ARG A 29 9.55 -19.95 -1.46
C ARG A 29 8.93 -19.37 -0.19
N GLU A 30 9.01 -20.10 0.93
CA GLU A 30 8.48 -19.63 2.21
C GLU A 30 9.25 -18.43 2.77
N ASN A 31 10.57 -18.40 2.61
CA ASN A 31 11.38 -17.24 2.98
C ASN A 31 11.06 -16.03 2.10
N MET A 32 10.88 -16.22 0.78
CA MET A 32 10.49 -15.15 -0.13
C MET A 32 9.12 -14.57 0.20
N LYS A 33 8.13 -15.42 0.54
CA LYS A 33 6.81 -14.95 1.00
C LYS A 33 6.93 -14.11 2.27
N ARG A 34 7.75 -14.53 3.24
CA ARG A 34 8.00 -13.77 4.47
C ARG A 34 8.66 -12.43 4.19
N ALA A 35 9.71 -12.42 3.38
CA ALA A 35 10.42 -11.20 3.00
C ALA A 35 9.51 -10.22 2.25
N LEU A 36 8.60 -10.71 1.39
CA LEU A 36 7.62 -9.87 0.72
C LEU A 36 6.66 -9.19 1.70
N VAL A 37 6.21 -9.90 2.74
CA VAL A 37 5.35 -9.31 3.78
C VAL A 37 6.09 -8.21 4.54
N GLU A 38 7.35 -8.43 4.89
CA GLU A 38 8.20 -7.44 5.57
C GLU A 38 8.44 -6.22 4.68
N PHE A 39 8.84 -6.43 3.42
CA PHE A 39 9.03 -5.37 2.44
C PHE A 39 7.77 -4.52 2.27
N GLN A 40 6.59 -5.14 2.10
CA GLN A 40 5.33 -4.41 1.99
C GLN A 40 4.99 -3.59 3.23
N LEU A 41 5.40 -4.03 4.43
CA LEU A 41 5.20 -3.27 5.66
C LEU A 41 6.13 -2.05 5.72
N GLU A 42 7.39 -2.19 5.30
CA GLU A 42 8.38 -1.11 5.35
C GLU A 42 8.17 -0.08 4.25
N THR A 43 7.87 -0.52 3.03
CA THR A 43 7.76 0.37 1.87
C THR A 43 6.35 0.86 1.60
N SER A 44 5.40 0.59 2.50
CA SER A 44 4.03 1.07 2.34
C SER A 44 3.98 2.59 2.37
N SER A 45 3.28 3.19 1.41
CA SER A 45 3.06 4.64 1.39
C SER A 45 2.19 5.15 2.55
N CYS A 46 1.58 4.24 3.33
CA CYS A 46 0.83 4.62 4.54
C CYS A 46 1.70 5.33 5.60
N HIS A 47 3.03 5.15 5.56
CA HIS A 47 3.97 5.83 6.46
C HIS A 47 4.19 7.29 6.09
N CYS A 48 3.81 7.69 4.88
CA CYS A 48 3.89 9.07 4.44
C CYS A 48 2.74 9.90 5.01
N ALA A 49 3.02 11.17 5.24
CA ALA A 49 1.97 12.16 5.49
C ALA A 49 1.04 12.25 4.27
N PRO A 50 -0.26 12.54 4.48
CA PRO A 50 -1.21 12.57 3.38
C PRO A 50 -1.00 13.82 2.52
N CYS A 51 -1.06 13.65 1.20
CA CYS A 51 -1.03 14.77 0.26
C CYS A 51 -2.39 15.49 0.25
N HIS A 52 -2.39 16.78 -0.05
CA HIS A 52 -3.60 17.58 -0.24
C HIS A 52 -4.28 17.26 -1.57
N GLY A 53 -5.54 17.69 -1.72
CA GLY A 53 -6.23 17.64 -3.01
C GLY A 53 -6.49 16.25 -3.59
N ASN A 54 -6.47 15.21 -2.76
CA ASN A 54 -6.47 13.79 -3.17
C ASN A 54 -5.20 13.37 -3.94
N GLY A 55 -4.07 14.03 -3.68
CA GLY A 55 -2.76 13.58 -4.15
C GLY A 55 -2.40 12.19 -3.63
N ILE A 56 -1.60 11.47 -4.42
CA ILE A 56 -1.15 10.13 -4.08
C ILE A 56 0.23 10.24 -3.44
N ALA A 57 0.31 9.93 -2.15
CA ALA A 57 1.60 9.81 -1.45
C ALA A 57 2.27 8.50 -1.87
N PHE A 58 3.56 8.55 -2.18
CA PHE A 58 4.37 7.38 -2.43
C PHE A 58 5.76 7.52 -1.80
N LEU A 59 6.29 6.40 -1.33
CA LEU A 59 7.63 6.34 -0.77
C LEU A 59 8.63 6.09 -1.90
N LYS A 60 9.57 7.01 -2.08
CA LYS A 60 10.70 6.87 -2.99
C LYS A 60 11.97 6.75 -2.17
N GLU A 61 12.48 5.52 -2.10
CA GLU A 61 13.60 5.16 -1.21
C GLU A 61 13.26 5.48 0.26
N THR A 62 13.68 6.65 0.75
CA THR A 62 13.46 7.11 2.13
C THR A 62 12.68 8.43 2.21
N ARG A 63 12.21 8.97 1.08
CA ARG A 63 11.46 10.22 1.05
C ARG A 63 10.04 10.01 0.54
N CYS A 64 9.10 10.74 1.12
CA CYS A 64 7.73 10.78 0.66
C CYS A 64 7.59 11.85 -0.42
N GLU A 65 7.05 11.45 -1.57
CA GLU A 65 6.71 12.35 -2.67
C GLU A 65 5.19 12.29 -2.93
N CYS A 66 4.64 13.37 -3.46
CA CYS A 66 3.22 13.49 -3.79
C CYS A 66 3.04 13.59 -5.31
N ILE A 67 2.24 12.68 -5.88
CA ILE A 67 1.75 12.81 -7.26
C ILE A 67 0.46 13.62 -7.22
N CYS A 68 0.50 14.82 -7.80
CA CYS A 68 -0.64 15.73 -7.77
C CYS A 68 -1.64 15.47 -8.91
N PRO A 69 -2.95 15.51 -8.61
CA PRO A 69 -3.97 15.48 -9.65
C PRO A 69 -3.98 16.79 -10.43
N ILE A 70 -4.60 16.75 -11.62
CA ILE A 70 -4.70 17.91 -12.52
C ILE A 70 -5.36 19.09 -11.81
N GLY A 71 -4.69 20.24 -11.82
CA GLY A 71 -5.15 21.48 -11.17
C GLY A 71 -4.69 21.64 -9.71
N TYR A 72 -3.80 20.77 -9.23
CA TYR A 72 -3.10 20.91 -7.96
C TYR A 72 -1.60 20.94 -8.19
N HIS A 73 -0.88 21.72 -7.38
CA HIS A 73 0.57 21.79 -7.43
C HIS A 73 1.14 22.18 -6.05
N GLY A 74 2.46 22.32 -5.96
CA GLY A 74 3.18 22.44 -4.69
C GLY A 74 3.80 21.10 -4.28
N THR A 75 4.54 21.11 -3.17
CA THR A 75 5.29 19.91 -2.73
C THR A 75 4.38 18.80 -2.19
N ALA A 76 3.22 19.18 -1.67
CA ALA A 76 2.20 18.30 -1.09
C ALA A 76 0.84 18.46 -1.77
N CYS A 77 0.79 19.05 -2.97
CA CYS A 77 -0.44 19.35 -3.72
C CYS A 77 -1.37 20.36 -3.02
N GLU A 78 -0.80 21.28 -2.25
CA GLU A 78 -1.49 22.25 -1.40
C GLU A 78 -2.04 23.47 -2.16
N ILE A 79 -1.56 23.73 -3.37
CA ILE A 79 -1.94 24.90 -4.15
C ILE A 79 -2.96 24.52 -5.22
N THR A 80 -4.12 25.17 -5.20
CA THR A 80 -5.19 25.02 -6.20
C THR A 80 -6.10 26.25 -6.20
N GLU A 81 -6.78 26.50 -7.32
CA GLU A 81 -7.84 27.51 -7.43
C GLU A 81 -9.24 26.94 -7.06
N ARG A 82 -9.33 25.64 -6.77
CA ARG A 82 -10.59 24.97 -6.43
C ARG A 82 -11.03 25.31 -5.00
N LYS A 83 -12.27 25.78 -4.84
CA LYS A 83 -12.86 26.16 -3.55
C LYS A 83 -13.50 25.00 -2.79
N ASP A 84 -14.20 24.10 -3.49
CA ASP A 84 -14.89 22.95 -2.89
C ASP A 84 -14.09 21.67 -3.11
N VAL A 85 -13.10 21.44 -2.25
CA VAL A 85 -12.28 20.24 -2.29
C VAL A 85 -12.86 19.18 -1.36
N THR A 86 -13.36 18.10 -1.95
CA THR A 86 -13.68 16.87 -1.22
C THR A 86 -12.39 16.09 -0.98
N ILE A 87 -12.23 15.55 0.23
CA ILE A 87 -11.06 14.75 0.60
C ILE A 87 -11.51 13.31 0.76
N ASN A 88 -11.01 12.43 -0.10
CA ASN A 88 -11.24 11.00 0.00
C ASN A 88 -10.39 10.43 1.14
N GLY A 89 -10.95 9.46 1.83
CA GLY A 89 -10.26 8.73 2.87
C GLY A 89 -9.21 7.80 2.26
N ASN A 90 -8.03 7.75 2.88
CA ASN A 90 -7.02 6.74 2.60
C ASN A 90 -6.64 5.98 3.87
N TRP A 91 -6.24 4.72 3.65
CA TRP A 91 -5.85 3.83 4.74
C TRP A 91 -4.58 4.32 5.42
N GLY A 92 -4.65 4.46 6.73
CA GLY A 92 -3.48 4.48 7.59
C GLY A 92 -2.80 3.11 7.62
N CYS A 93 -1.63 3.06 8.24
CA CYS A 93 -0.86 1.83 8.30
C CYS A 93 -1.59 0.72 9.04
N TRP A 94 -1.30 -0.50 8.60
CA TRP A 94 -1.67 -1.69 9.33
C TRP A 94 -0.97 -1.70 10.69
N SER A 95 -1.70 -2.11 11.71
CA SER A 95 -1.13 -2.47 13.00
C SER A 95 -0.20 -3.67 12.87
N SER A 96 0.67 -3.85 13.86
CA SER A 96 1.33 -5.13 14.06
C SER A 96 0.30 -6.25 14.16
N TRP A 97 0.69 -7.45 13.71
CA TRP A 97 -0.10 -8.65 13.92
C TRP A 97 -0.29 -8.90 15.41
N SER A 98 -1.48 -9.33 15.81
CA SER A 98 -1.75 -9.83 17.15
C SER A 98 -0.92 -11.09 17.43
N ALA A 99 -0.80 -11.42 18.72
CA ALA A 99 -0.37 -12.76 19.10
C ALA A 99 -1.29 -13.83 18.48
N CYS A 100 -0.74 -15.02 18.25
CA CYS A 100 -1.52 -16.16 17.80
C CYS A 100 -2.48 -16.59 18.90
N SER A 101 -3.78 -16.57 18.62
CA SER A 101 -4.82 -17.00 19.54
C SER A 101 -5.87 -17.80 18.78
N GLY A 102 -6.17 -19.02 19.24
CA GLY A 102 -7.10 -19.91 18.54
C GLY A 102 -6.68 -20.28 17.11
N GLY A 103 -5.36 -20.36 16.83
CA GLY A 103 -4.81 -20.67 15.51
C GLY A 103 -4.96 -19.53 14.48
N GLN A 104 -5.23 -18.31 14.95
CA GLN A 104 -5.37 -17.13 14.11
C GLN A 104 -4.64 -15.94 14.71
N ARG A 105 -4.17 -15.05 13.84
CA ARG A 105 -3.68 -13.72 14.18
C ARG A 105 -4.35 -12.70 13.29
N LEU A 106 -4.59 -11.51 13.84
CA LEU A 106 -5.28 -10.42 13.15
C LEU A 106 -4.44 -9.15 13.13
N ARG A 107 -4.66 -8.30 12.13
CA ARG A 107 -4.19 -6.91 12.10
C ARG A 107 -5.31 -5.99 11.69
N ARG A 108 -5.22 -4.72 12.08
CA ARG A 108 -6.24 -3.70 11.83
C ARG A 108 -5.61 -2.46 11.21
N ARG A 109 -6.39 -1.72 10.44
CA ARG A 109 -6.03 -0.39 9.93
C ARG A 109 -7.21 0.56 10.06
N GLN A 110 -6.95 1.85 9.98
CA GLN A 110 -7.96 2.88 10.10
C GLN A 110 -7.98 3.76 8.85
N CYS A 111 -9.16 4.26 8.49
CA CYS A 111 -9.33 5.18 7.37
C CYS A 111 -9.03 6.62 7.83
N ASN A 112 -7.76 6.91 8.11
CA ASN A 112 -7.35 8.13 8.78
C ASN A 112 -6.12 8.82 8.17
N ASN A 113 -5.62 8.37 7.01
CA ASN A 113 -4.43 8.95 6.38
C ASN A 113 -4.63 9.39 4.92
N PRO A 114 -5.52 10.36 4.61
CA PRO A 114 -6.32 11.15 5.55
C PRO A 114 -7.69 10.52 5.82
N ALA A 115 -8.43 11.04 6.81
CA ALA A 115 -9.85 10.71 6.97
C ALA A 115 -10.68 11.42 5.88
N PRO A 116 -11.82 10.84 5.43
CA PRO A 116 -12.67 11.49 4.45
C PRO A 116 -13.30 12.78 5.00
N GLN A 117 -13.33 13.84 4.20
CA GLN A 117 -13.89 15.15 4.57
C GLN A 117 -14.75 15.74 3.45
N ASN A 118 -15.67 16.64 3.81
CA ASN A 118 -16.54 17.37 2.87
C ASN A 118 -17.31 16.46 1.90
N GLY A 119 -17.78 15.30 2.37
CA GLY A 119 -18.48 14.32 1.54
C GLY A 119 -17.57 13.48 0.62
N GLY A 120 -16.25 13.46 0.87
CA GLY A 120 -15.32 12.57 0.19
C GLY A 120 -15.57 11.10 0.47
N LYS A 121 -15.03 10.23 -0.40
CA LYS A 121 -15.29 8.79 -0.38
C LYS A 121 -14.59 8.11 0.80
N PRO A 122 -15.22 7.13 1.46
CA PRO A 122 -14.54 6.31 2.47
C PRO A 122 -13.49 5.39 1.83
N CYS A 123 -12.58 4.89 2.65
CA CYS A 123 -11.57 3.93 2.22
C CYS A 123 -12.23 2.64 1.72
N THR A 124 -11.71 2.10 0.61
CA THR A 124 -12.23 0.86 0.02
C THR A 124 -11.45 -0.35 0.52
N GLY A 125 -12.16 -1.45 0.79
CA GLY A 125 -11.57 -2.71 1.27
C GLY A 125 -11.72 -2.92 2.79
N PRO A 126 -11.18 -4.02 3.32
CA PRO A 126 -11.35 -4.37 4.73
C PRO A 126 -10.44 -3.56 5.66
N ASP A 127 -10.93 -3.25 6.85
CA ASP A 127 -10.18 -2.63 7.95
C ASP A 127 -9.52 -3.67 8.88
N VAL A 128 -9.92 -4.93 8.77
CA VAL A 128 -9.38 -6.07 9.53
C VAL A 128 -8.92 -7.16 8.58
N GLU A 129 -7.76 -7.74 8.86
CA GLU A 129 -7.25 -8.93 8.18
C GLU A 129 -6.92 -10.01 9.19
N THR A 130 -7.21 -11.26 8.83
CA THR A 130 -7.00 -12.43 9.67
C THR A 130 -6.28 -13.50 8.88
N ILE A 131 -5.21 -14.06 9.45
CA ILE A 131 -4.46 -15.17 8.86
C ILE A 131 -4.27 -16.28 9.88
N ARG A 132 -4.11 -17.51 9.39
CA ARG A 132 -3.76 -18.65 10.23
C ARG A 132 -2.32 -18.54 10.70
N CYS A 133 -2.13 -18.97 11.93
CA CYS A 133 -0.89 -19.36 12.56
C CYS A 133 -1.12 -20.77 13.10
#